data_AF-A0A5B0KXF7-F1
#
_entry.id   AF-A0A5B0KXF7-F1
#
_cell.length_a   1.000
_cell.length_b   1.000
_cell.length_c   1.000
_cell.angle_alpha   90.00
_cell.angle_beta   90.00
_cell.angle_gamma   90.00
#
_symmetry.space_group_name_H-M   'P 1'
#
loop_
_entity.id
_entity.type
_entity.pdbx_description
1 polymer ?
#
loop_
_entity_poly.entity_id
_entity_poly.type
_entity_poly.pdbx_seq_one_letter_code
_entity_poly.pdbx_strand_id
1 'polypeptide(L)'
;MLSSLVHVWMSALSVPMTYGEVADKLEMALGRPFSRSEWIVPFLMEELARNPQNMMRKHRPAFAQGRGVAWDVAGTFNQRNAIPATDVTAWIGANLTSPGSA
;
A
#
# COMPACT_ATOMS: atom_id res chain seq x y z
N MET A 1 3.35 8.78 24.09
CA MET A 1 3.18 9.72 22.95
C MET A 1 3.67 9.19 21.60
N LEU A 2 4.41 8.07 21.52
CA LEU A 2 4.81 7.44 20.25
C LEU A 2 3.75 6.52 19.62
N SER A 3 2.67 6.16 20.34
CA SER A 3 1.60 5.28 19.82
C SER A 3 0.60 5.96 18.88
N SER A 4 0.53 7.29 18.87
CA SER A 4 -0.44 8.02 18.04
C SER A 4 0.06 8.27 16.61
N LEU A 5 1.38 8.31 16.40
CA LEU A 5 1.97 8.56 15.07
C LEU A 5 1.88 7.34 14.15
N VAL A 6 1.96 6.11 14.69
CA VAL A 6 1.82 4.87 13.91
C VAL A 6 0.37 4.65 13.45
N HIS A 7 -0.62 5.10 14.24
CA HIS A 7 -2.04 5.01 13.87
C HIS A 7 -2.42 5.98 12.74
N VAL A 8 -1.81 7.17 12.69
CA VAL A 8 -2.13 8.19 11.67
C VAL A 8 -1.58 7.79 10.29
N TRP A 9 -0.41 7.14 10.23
CA TRP A 9 0.21 6.78 8.95
C TRP A 9 -0.55 5.68 8.18
N MET A 10 -1.30 4.80 8.87
CA MET A 10 -2.10 3.76 8.23
C MET A 10 -3.49 4.23 7.76
N SER A 11 -3.84 5.51 7.98
CA SER A 11 -5.20 6.05 7.72
C SER A 11 -5.35 6.80 6.39
N ALA A 12 -4.35 6.77 5.51
CA ALA A 12 -4.30 7.60 4.30
C ALA A 12 -4.94 6.99 3.04
N LEU A 13 -5.56 5.81 3.10
CA LEU A 13 -6.24 5.20 1.96
C LEU A 13 -7.75 5.13 2.24
N SER A 14 -8.54 5.77 1.38
CA SER A 14 -10.01 5.83 1.50
C SER A 14 -10.71 4.53 1.13
N VAL A 15 -10.00 3.52 0.62
CA VAL A 15 -10.53 2.19 0.28
C VAL A 15 -9.43 1.13 0.45
N PRO A 16 -9.71 -0.04 1.08
CA PRO A 16 -8.78 -1.16 1.04
C PRO A 16 -8.59 -1.61 -0.41
N MET A 17 -7.34 -1.64 -0.87
CA MET A 17 -6.96 -2.01 -2.22
C MET A 17 -5.96 -3.17 -2.16
N THR A 18 -6.08 -4.10 -3.08
CA THR A 18 -5.13 -5.20 -3.27
C THR A 18 -3.88 -4.71 -4.01
N TYR A 19 -2.76 -5.42 -3.83
CA TYR A 19 -1.55 -5.16 -4.62
C TYR A 19 -1.76 -5.34 -6.13
N GLY A 20 -2.70 -6.21 -6.53
CA GLY A 20 -3.10 -6.38 -7.93
C GLY A 20 -3.71 -5.10 -8.50
N GLU A 21 -4.69 -4.52 -7.79
CA GLU A 21 -5.33 -3.27 -8.22
C GLU A 21 -4.37 -2.08 -8.26
N VAL A 22 -3.38 -2.02 -7.36
CA VAL A 22 -2.31 -1.01 -7.43
C VAL A 22 -1.49 -1.19 -8.72
N ALA A 23 -1.11 -2.42 -9.05
CA ALA A 23 -0.36 -2.71 -10.26
C ALA A 23 -1.17 -2.37 -11.52
N ASP A 24 -2.46 -2.73 -11.56
CA ASP A 24 -3.36 -2.41 -12.67
C ASP A 24 -3.46 -0.90 -12.90
N LYS A 25 -3.63 -0.12 -11.82
CA LYS A 25 -3.68 1.34 -11.90
C LYS A 25 -2.37 1.96 -12.41
N LEU A 26 -1.23 1.41 -12.01
CA LEU A 26 0.08 1.87 -12.48
C LEU A 26 0.34 1.52 -13.94
N GLU A 27 0.03 0.30 -14.38
CA GLU A 27 0.17 -0.11 -15.78
C GLU A 27 -0.71 0.75 -16.69
N MET A 28 -1.96 0.99 -16.29
CA MET A 28 -2.89 1.86 -17.01
C MET A 28 -2.34 3.28 -17.14
N ALA A 29 -1.87 3.87 -16.04
CA ALA A 29 -1.38 5.24 -16.06
C ALA A 29 -0.06 5.43 -16.80
N LEU A 30 0.82 4.42 -16.76
CA LEU A 30 2.16 4.48 -17.37
C LEU A 30 2.20 3.90 -18.78
N GLY A 31 1.09 3.32 -19.27
CA GLY A 31 0.97 2.78 -20.62
C GLY A 31 1.91 1.61 -20.94
N ARG A 32 2.36 0.86 -19.92
CA ARG A 32 3.29 -0.27 -20.09
C ARG A 32 2.97 -1.42 -19.14
N PRO A 33 3.12 -2.68 -19.57
CA PRO A 33 2.87 -3.84 -18.72
C PRO A 33 4.00 -4.05 -17.72
N PHE A 34 3.68 -4.58 -16.54
CA PHE A 34 4.66 -5.00 -15.53
C PHE A 34 4.75 -6.52 -15.46
N SER A 35 5.96 -7.01 -15.18
CA SER A 35 6.13 -8.39 -14.72
C SER A 35 5.75 -8.46 -13.25
N ARG A 36 4.89 -9.43 -12.90
CA ARG A 36 4.39 -9.62 -11.54
C ARG A 36 4.92 -10.95 -10.99
N SER A 37 5.51 -10.91 -9.80
CA SER A 37 5.98 -12.11 -9.10
C SER A 37 5.35 -12.14 -7.72
N GLU A 38 4.45 -13.09 -7.50
CA GLU A 38 3.80 -13.28 -6.22
C GLU A 38 4.69 -14.07 -5.26
N TRP A 39 4.81 -13.56 -4.03
CA TRP A 39 5.51 -14.24 -2.94
C TRP A 39 4.54 -14.62 -1.84
N ILE A 40 4.31 -15.92 -1.70
CA ILE A 40 3.41 -16.46 -0.69
C ILE A 40 3.97 -16.29 0.72
N VAL A 41 3.08 -16.22 1.72
CA VAL A 41 3.44 -16.02 3.13
C VAL A 41 4.51 -17.03 3.62
N PRO A 42 4.43 -18.34 3.34
CA PRO A 42 5.46 -19.29 3.76
C PRO A 42 6.87 -18.90 3.27
N PHE A 43 6.99 -18.48 2.01
CA PHE A 43 8.26 -18.04 1.43
C PHE A 43 8.80 -16.79 2.13
N LEU A 44 7.92 -15.82 2.42
CA LEU A 44 8.31 -14.58 3.13
C LEU A 44 8.78 -14.87 4.56
N MET A 45 8.14 -15.81 5.24
CA MET A 45 8.53 -16.22 6.60
C MET A 45 9.87 -16.95 6.61
N GLU A 46 10.12 -17.81 5.61
CA GLU A 46 11.42 -18.47 5.46
C GLU A 46 12.54 -17.47 5.18
N GLU A 47 12.32 -16.53 4.25
CA GLU A 47 13.29 -15.46 3.97
C GLU A 47 13.59 -14.62 5.21
N LEU A 48 12.56 -14.28 6.01
CA LEU A 48 12.75 -13.57 7.26
C LEU A 48 13.55 -14.39 8.28
N ALA A 49 13.28 -15.69 8.41
CA ALA A 49 14.00 -16.57 9.33
C ALA A 49 15.51 -16.63 9.00
N ARG A 50 15.87 -16.61 7.71
CA ARG A 50 17.28 -16.59 7.25
C ARG A 50 18.02 -15.30 7.58
N ASN A 51 17.32 -14.17 7.69
CA ASN A 51 17.93 -12.90 8.09
C ASN A 51 16.93 -12.04 8.90
N PRO A 52 16.79 -12.33 10.21
CA PRO A 52 15.77 -11.71 11.04
C PRO A 52 15.98 -10.21 11.28
N GLN A 53 17.16 -9.66 11.00
CA GLN A 53 17.43 -8.22 11.19
C GLN A 53 17.18 -7.39 9.93
N ASN A 54 16.89 -8.02 8.79
CA ASN A 54 16.57 -7.31 7.58
C ASN A 54 15.18 -6.66 7.66
N MET A 55 15.14 -5.33 7.73
CA MET A 55 13.90 -4.56 7.87
C MET A 55 12.93 -4.77 6.70
N MET A 56 13.43 -4.93 5.48
CA MET A 56 12.59 -5.19 4.32
C MET A 56 11.92 -6.56 4.41
N ARG A 57 12.63 -7.58 4.91
CA ARG A 57 12.08 -8.92 5.13
C ARG A 57 11.07 -8.99 6.27
N LYS A 58 11.15 -8.07 7.24
CA LYS A 58 10.10 -7.91 8.27
C LYS A 58 8.83 -7.29 7.71
N HIS A 59 8.97 -6.30 6.82
CA HIS A 59 7.84 -5.54 6.30
C HIS A 59 6.93 -6.39 5.40
N ARG A 60 7.49 -7.14 4.45
CA ARG A 60 6.74 -7.95 3.48
C ARG A 60 5.69 -8.90 4.10
N PRO A 61 6.03 -9.76 5.08
CA PRO A 61 5.05 -10.66 5.68
C PRO A 61 3.95 -9.91 6.46
N ALA A 62 4.21 -8.71 7.00
CA ALA A 62 3.20 -7.93 7.70
C ALA A 62 2.02 -7.53 6.79
N PHE A 63 2.26 -7.33 5.49
CA PHE A 63 1.22 -7.01 4.51
C PHE A 63 0.69 -8.23 3.76
N ALA A 64 1.45 -9.33 3.71
CA ALA A 64 1.03 -10.55 3.01
C ALA A 64 0.16 -11.48 3.85
N GLN A 65 0.21 -11.39 5.18
CA GLN A 65 -0.47 -12.33 6.08
C GLN A 65 -2.00 -12.25 6.06
N GLY A 66 -2.60 -11.33 5.29
CA GLY A 66 -4.06 -11.13 5.24
C GLY A 66 -4.66 -10.63 6.56
N ARG A 67 -3.83 -10.43 7.59
CA ARG A 67 -4.17 -9.83 8.88
C ARG A 67 -3.95 -8.32 8.82
N GLY A 68 -4.61 -7.69 7.86
CA GLY A 68 -4.66 -6.23 7.76
C GLY A 68 -5.75 -5.67 8.67
N VAL A 69 -5.58 -4.43 9.12
CA VAL A 69 -6.61 -3.67 9.85
C VAL A 69 -7.51 -2.92 8.87
N ALA A 70 -8.11 -3.65 7.92
CA ALA A 70 -9.13 -3.06 7.05
C ALA A 70 -10.37 -2.76 7.91
N TRP A 71 -10.52 -1.50 8.31
CA TRP A 71 -11.70 -0.99 8.99
C TRP A 71 -12.70 -0.45 7.98
N ASP A 72 -13.97 -0.44 8.36
CA ASP A 72 -15.01 0.22 7.59
C ASP A 72 -14.65 1.69 7.37
N VAL A 73 -14.70 2.14 6.12
CA VAL A 73 -14.39 3.51 5.69
C VAL A 73 -15.27 4.51 6.45
N ALA A 74 -16.54 4.14 6.72
CA ALA A 74 -17.47 4.98 7.48
C ALA A 74 -16.99 5.29 8.92
N GLY A 75 -16.21 4.37 9.51
CA GLY A 75 -15.64 4.53 10.85
C GLY A 75 -14.34 5.34 10.90
N THR A 76 -13.74 5.66 9.74
CA THR A 76 -12.44 6.33 9.69
C THR A 76 -12.52 7.76 10.22
N PHE A 77 -11.40 8.25 10.76
CA PHE A 77 -11.30 9.64 11.21
C PHE A 77 -11.55 10.62 10.05
N ASN A 78 -10.96 10.36 8.87
CA ASN A 78 -11.10 11.24 7.71
C ASN A 78 -12.56 11.34 7.26
N GLN A 79 -13.27 10.21 7.16
CA GLN A 79 -14.68 10.20 6.78
C GLN A 79 -15.55 10.93 7.81
N ARG A 80 -15.33 10.69 9.12
CA ARG A 80 -16.08 11.35 10.20
C ARG A 80 -15.88 12.86 10.29
N ASN A 81 -14.71 13.35 9.87
CA ASN A 81 -14.36 14.77 9.93
C ASN A 81 -14.41 15.46 8.55
N ALA A 82 -14.95 14.79 7.53
CA ALA A 82 -15.00 15.29 6.15
C ALA A 82 -13.62 15.77 5.63
N ILE A 83 -12.55 15.11 6.04
CA ILE A 83 -11.19 15.41 5.58
C ILE A 83 -11.01 14.68 4.23
N PRO A 84 -10.82 15.40 3.12
CA PRO A 84 -10.64 14.77 1.82
C PRO A 84 -9.34 13.96 1.81
N ALA A 85 -9.43 12.72 1.35
CA ALA A 85 -8.28 11.87 1.07
C ALA A 85 -8.05 11.79 -0.44
N THR A 86 -6.78 11.79 -0.86
CA THR A 86 -6.41 11.60 -2.25
C THR A 86 -6.50 10.12 -2.60
N ASP A 87 -7.25 9.77 -3.63
CA ASP A 87 -7.27 8.40 -4.14
C ASP A 87 -6.01 8.08 -4.95
N VAL A 88 -5.70 6.78 -5.08
CA VAL A 88 -4.51 6.28 -5.76
C VAL A 88 -4.42 6.76 -7.22
N THR A 89 -5.54 6.82 -7.94
CA THR A 89 -5.56 7.22 -9.36
C THR A 89 -5.26 8.72 -9.48
N ALA A 90 -5.90 9.55 -8.65
CA ALA A 90 -5.64 10.98 -8.60
C ALA A 90 -4.16 11.28 -8.25
N TRP A 91 -3.59 10.55 -7.29
CA TRP A 91 -2.19 10.71 -6.92
C TRP A 91 -1.24 10.33 -8.07
N ILE A 92 -1.48 9.19 -8.73
CA ILE A 92 -0.67 8.75 -9.87
C ILE A 92 -0.71 9.80 -10.99
N GLY A 93 -1.90 10.31 -11.33
CA GLY A 93 -2.05 11.36 -12.35
C GLY A 93 -1.27 12.64 -12.02
N ALA A 94 -1.27 13.05 -10.75
CA ALA A 94 -0.57 14.26 -10.32
C ALA A 94 0.96 14.12 -10.27
N ASN A 95 1.49 12.90 -10.08
CA ASN A 95 2.90 12.71 -9.75
C ASN A 95 3.69 11.90 -10.78
N LEU A 96 3.03 11.03 -11.54
CA LEU A 96 3.71 10.05 -12.41
C LEU A 96 3.41 10.24 -13.90
N THR A 97 2.35 10.96 -14.27
CA THR A 97 1.95 11.14 -15.68
C THR A 97 2.26 12.51 -16.27
N SER A 98 3.00 13.37 -15.56
CA SER A 98 3.42 14.68 -16.09
C SER A 98 4.39 14.50 -17.28
N PRO A 99 4.20 15.20 -18.41
CA PRO A 99 5.11 15.12 -19.54
C PRO A 99 6.38 15.92 -19.21
N GLY A 100 7.47 15.23 -18.88
CA GLY A 100 8.74 15.89 -18.60
C GLY A 100 9.82 14.94 -18.12
N SER A 101 10.36 14.12 -19.03
CA SER A 101 11.75 13.61 -19.10
C SER A 101 11.80 12.48 -20.15
N ALA A 102 11.75 12.88 -21.42
CA ALA A 102 12.29 12.11 -22.54
C ALA A 102 13.48 12.90 -23.10
#